data_AF-A0A351TFJ2-F1
#
_entry.id   AF-A0A351TFJ2-F1
#
_cell.length_a   1.000
_cell.length_b   1.000
_cell.length_c   1.000
_cell.angle_alpha   90.00
_cell.angle_beta   90.00
_cell.angle_gamma   90.00
#
_symmetry.space_group_name_H-M   'P 1'
#
loop_
_entity.id
_entity.type
_entity.pdbx_description
1 polymer ?
#
loop_
_entity_poly.entity_id
_entity_poly.type
_entity_poly.pdbx_seq_one_letter_code
_entity_poly.pdbx_strand_id
1 'polypeptide(L)' 'MKMPRHVAIILDGNGRWAKAKGMPRNYGHVQGAKTVETICE' A
#
# COMPACT_ATOMS: atom_id res chain seq x y z
N MET A 1 -8.36 23.69 9.48
CA MET A 1 -8.94 22.40 9.04
C MET A 1 -9.03 21.46 10.23
N LYS A 2 -10.09 20.65 10.34
CA LYS A 2 -10.26 19.69 11.44
C LYS A 2 -9.70 18.33 11.02
N MET A 3 -8.76 17.79 11.79
CA MET A 3 -8.20 16.47 11.55
C MET A 3 -9.18 15.36 11.96
N PRO A 4 -9.26 14.25 11.20
CA PRO A 4 -10.05 13.09 11.60
C PRO A 4 -9.44 12.44 12.85
N ARG A 5 -10.30 11.95 13.76
CA ARG A 5 -9.87 11.23 14.97
C ARG A 5 -9.60 9.75 14.74
N HIS A 6 -10.09 9.21 13.63
CA HIS A 6 -9.95 7.80 13.26
C HIS A 6 -9.99 7.69 11.74
N VAL A 7 -9.09 6.89 11.18
CA VAL A 7 -8.99 6.60 9.75
C VAL A 7 -8.82 5.10 9.59
N ALA A 8 -9.54 4.52 8.64
CA ALA A 8 -9.37 3.13 8.22
C ALA A 8 -9.06 3.11 6.72
N ILE A 9 -8.12 2.25 6.32
CA ILE A 9 -7.62 2.15 4.95
C ILE A 9 -7.68 0.69 4.50
N ILE A 10 -8.25 0.43 3.33
CA ILE A 10 -8.19 -0.89 2.68
C ILE A 10 -7.01 -0.89 1.70
N LEU A 11 -6.02 -1.74 1.97
CA LEU A 11 -4.84 -1.86 1.14
C LEU A 11 -5.08 -2.88 0.02
N ASP A 12 -5.50 -2.40 -1.15
CA ASP A 12 -5.66 -3.22 -2.37
C ASP A 12 -4.73 -2.72 -3.49
N GLY A 13 -4.50 -3.56 -4.49
CA GLY A 13 -3.84 -3.18 -5.74
C GLY A 13 -2.38 -3.60 -5.85
N ASN A 14 -1.78 -4.15 -4.80
CA ASN A 14 -0.38 -4.61 -4.79
C ASN A 14 -0.04 -5.52 -5.98
N GLY A 15 -0.92 -6.48 -6.31
CA GLY A 15 -0.71 -7.37 -7.45
C GLY A 15 -0.84 -6.66 -8.81
N ARG A 16 -1.78 -5.72 -8.95
CA ARG A 16 -1.93 -4.91 -10.17
C ARG A 16 -0.73 -4.00 -10.38
N TRP A 17 -0.24 -3.38 -9.30
CA TRP A 17 0.95 -2.55 -9.28
C TRP A 17 2.20 -3.33 -9.72
N ALA A 18 2.39 -4.55 -9.21
CA ALA A 18 3.51 -5.41 -9.63
C ALA A 18 3.41 -5.78 -11.12
N LYS A 19 2.22 -6.19 -11.57
CA LYS A 19 1.97 -6.56 -12.98
C LYS A 19 2.27 -5.40 -13.94
N ALA A 20 1.85 -4.17 -13.60
CA ALA A 20 2.11 -2.97 -14.40
C ALA A 20 3.61 -2.66 -14.56
N LYS A 21 4.45 -3.19 -13.66
CA LYS A 21 5.91 -3.04 -13.69
C LYS A 21 6.65 -4.27 -14.23
N GLY A 22 5.92 -5.26 -14.77
CA GLY A 22 6.51 -6.53 -15.21
C GLY A 22 7.11 -7.37 -14.07
N MET A 23 6.69 -7.12 -12.83
CA MET A 23 7.23 -7.77 -11.64
C MET A 23 6.32 -8.90 -11.14
N PRO A 24 6.89 -9.92 -10.46
CA PRO A 24 6.11 -10.95 -9.78
C PRO A 24 5.19 -10.37 -8.70
N ARG A 25 4.04 -11.01 -8.45
CA ARG A 25 3.01 -10.51 -7.52
C ARG A 25 3.53 -10.27 -6.09
N ASN A 26 4.39 -11.15 -5.58
CA ASN A 26 5.00 -11.02 -4.24
C ASN A 26 5.78 -9.70 -4.08
N TYR A 27 6.42 -9.21 -5.14
CA TYR A 27 7.12 -7.93 -5.13
C TYR A 27 6.17 -6.76 -4.81
N GLY A 28 4.95 -6.81 -5.33
CA GLY A 28 3.91 -5.85 -4.99
C GLY A 28 3.50 -5.90 -3.52
N HIS A 29 3.44 -7.09 -2.92
CA HIS A 29 3.14 -7.23 -1.49
C HIS A 29 4.25 -6.65 -0.59
N VAL A 30 5.52 -6.89 -0.95
CA VAL A 30 6.66 -6.29 -0.24
C VAL A 30 6.62 -4.76 -0.31
N GLN A 31 6.29 -4.21 -1.48
CA GLN A 31 6.16 -2.76 -1.65
C GLN A 31 4.96 -2.20 -0.88
N GLY A 32 3.83 -2.90 -0.90
CA GLY A 32 2.67 -2.55 -0.09
C GLY A 32 2.99 -2.50 1.41
N ALA A 33 3.77 -3.45 1.94
CA ALA A 33 4.20 -3.44 3.34
C ALA A 33 5.03 -2.19 3.69
N LYS A 34 6.02 -1.84 2.85
CA LYS A 34 6.82 -0.61 3.02
C LYS A 34 5.96 0.66 2.99
N THR A 35 4.95 0.70 2.12
CA THR A 35 4.01 1.83 2.07
C THR A 35 3.22 1.97 3.37
N VAL A 36 2.84 0.86 4.01
CA VAL A 36 2.16 0.91 5.32
C VAL A 36 3.06 1.50 6.38
N GLU A 37 4.34 1.11 6.42
CA GLU A 37 5.31 1.68 7.36
C GLU A 37 5.36 3.21 7.23
N THR A 38 5.51 3.73 6.00
CA THR A 38 5.52 5.18 5.74
C THR A 38 4.20 5.90 6.08
N ILE A 39 3.05 5.23 5.97
CA ILE A 39 1.75 5.84 6.30
C ILE A 39 1.54 5.91 7.82
N CYS A 40 2.14 5.00 8.58
CA CYS A 40 1.99 4.89 10.03
C CYS A 40 3.04 5.69 10.82
N GLU A 41 4.10 6.16 10.16
CA GLU A 41 5.08 7.13 10.69
C GLU A 41 4.55 8.57 10.61
#